data_AF-A0AA43D3V3-F1
#
_entry.id   AF-A0AA43D3V3-F1
#
_cell.length_a   1.000
_cell.length_b   1.000
_cell.length_c   1.000
_cell.angle_alpha   90.00
_cell.angle_beta   90.00
_cell.angle_gamma   90.00
#
_symmetry.space_group_name_H-M   'P 1'
#
loop_
_entity.id
_entity.type
_entity.pdbx_description
1 polymer ?
#
loop_
_entity_poly.entity_id
_entity_poly.type
_entity_poly.pdbx_seq_one_letter_code
_entity_poly.pdbx_strand_id
1 'polypeptide(L)'
;MDVELWWLLALPLFFALGWMAARVDIRQIVSESRLLPASYFKGLNFLLNEQPDKAIEAFLEVAKVNPQTVELHFALGNLFRRRGEVERAIRMHQNLAEREDLAQDQKFQALLELAQDYLKAGLLDRAEELFQKLDDSPHAETALRFLLEIYEQEKDWHKAIITAEKLEVLSGRSFQKEIANFYCEMAARELMQSRPAEARPHLAEALAHHRLCVRANMLLGDMERDLGNGQAAIAAWQRIESQNPAYLSLVAERLLNAYRGDGRPEEGLNLLRGFLEKYASLDLLDLVYQATLAASGSQEAYRLVR
;
A
#
# COMPACT_ATOMS: atom_id res chain seq x y z
N MET A 1 -54.01 -62.89 -27.38
CA MET A 1 -52.75 -62.18 -27.65
C MET A 1 -51.66 -63.06 -27.09
N ASP A 2 -51.04 -63.86 -27.95
CA ASP A 2 -49.99 -64.78 -27.53
C ASP A 2 -48.73 -63.96 -27.27
N VAL A 3 -48.37 -63.80 -26.00
CA VAL A 3 -47.08 -63.21 -25.64
C VAL A 3 -46.03 -64.24 -26.01
N GLU A 4 -45.50 -64.02 -27.19
CA GLU A 4 -44.54 -64.85 -27.88
C GLU A 4 -43.30 -65.02 -26.97
N LEU A 5 -43.02 -66.26 -26.54
CA LEU A 5 -42.14 -66.61 -25.39
C LEU A 5 -40.73 -65.99 -25.42
N TRP A 6 -40.26 -65.55 -26.59
CA TRP A 6 -38.97 -64.88 -26.80
C TRP A 6 -38.90 -63.47 -26.19
N TRP A 7 -40.02 -62.78 -26.00
CA TRP A 7 -40.06 -61.49 -25.32
C TRP A 7 -39.64 -61.58 -23.84
N LEU A 8 -39.83 -62.74 -23.19
CA LEU A 8 -39.38 -62.98 -21.82
C LEU A 8 -37.85 -63.11 -21.70
N LEU A 9 -37.16 -63.44 -22.79
CA LEU A 9 -35.69 -63.50 -22.84
C LEU A 9 -35.06 -62.15 -23.23
N ALA A 10 -35.79 -61.30 -23.94
CA ALA A 10 -35.32 -59.97 -24.31
C ALA A 10 -35.09 -59.08 -23.08
N LEU A 11 -36.01 -59.08 -22.11
CA LEU A 11 -35.92 -58.29 -20.88
C LEU A 11 -34.64 -58.56 -20.05
N PRO A 12 -34.30 -59.81 -19.68
CA PRO A 12 -33.06 -60.10 -18.97
C PRO A 12 -31.81 -59.87 -19.83
N LEU A 13 -31.89 -60.03 -21.16
CA LEU A 13 -30.78 -59.74 -22.06
C LEU A 13 -30.48 -58.23 -22.11
N PHE A 14 -31.50 -57.38 -22.28
CA PHE A 14 -31.36 -55.93 -22.23
C PHE A 14 -30.91 -55.45 -20.85
N PHE A 15 -31.38 -56.08 -19.77
CA PHE A 15 -30.89 -55.79 -18.42
C PHE A 15 -29.41 -56.16 -18.25
N ALA A 16 -28.97 -57.33 -18.74
CA ALA A 16 -27.58 -57.76 -18.68
C ALA A 16 -26.67 -56.86 -19.52
N LEU A 17 -27.09 -56.47 -20.71
CA LEU A 17 -26.38 -55.53 -21.58
C LEU A 17 -26.31 -54.13 -20.95
N GLY A 18 -27.42 -53.63 -20.39
CA GLY A 18 -27.47 -52.36 -19.68
C GLY A 18 -26.61 -52.35 -18.41
N TRP A 19 -26.60 -53.44 -17.65
CA TRP A 19 -25.75 -53.61 -16.47
C TRP A 19 -24.27 -53.69 -16.84
N MET A 20 -23.93 -54.37 -17.93
CA MET A 20 -22.56 -54.46 -18.43
C MET A 20 -22.08 -53.12 -18.99
N ALA A 21 -22.93 -52.41 -19.74
CA ALA A 21 -22.66 -51.05 -20.23
C ALA A 21 -22.47 -50.08 -19.06
N ALA A 22 -23.38 -50.06 -18.08
CA ALA A 22 -23.26 -49.23 -16.88
C ALA A 22 -21.97 -49.53 -16.09
N ARG A 23 -21.53 -50.79 -16.04
CA ARG A 23 -20.28 -51.17 -15.36
C ARG A 23 -19.04 -50.71 -16.10
N VAL A 24 -19.06 -50.68 -17.43
CA VAL A 24 -17.98 -50.12 -18.25
C VAL A 24 -17.97 -48.60 -18.13
N ASP A 25 -19.13 -47.96 -18.18
CA ASP A 25 -19.29 -46.51 -18.07
C ASP A 25 -18.86 -46.01 -16.68
N ILE A 26 -19.25 -46.69 -15.60
CA ILE A 26 -18.75 -46.41 -14.24
C ILE A 26 -17.23 -46.57 -14.16
N ARG A 27 -16.64 -47.59 -14.80
CA ARG A 27 -15.17 -47.76 -14.80
C ARG A 27 -14.47 -46.65 -15.57
N GLN A 28 -15.07 -46.16 -16.66
CA GLN A 28 -14.54 -45.08 -17.47
C GLN A 28 -14.65 -43.74 -16.73
N ILE A 29 -15.80 -43.44 -16.13
CA ILE A 29 -16.03 -42.26 -15.27
C ILE A 29 -15.11 -42.30 -14.02
N VAL A 30 -14.89 -43.46 -13.41
CA VAL A 30 -13.93 -43.63 -12.29
C VAL A 30 -12.48 -43.49 -12.76
N SER A 31 -12.15 -43.85 -14.01
CA SER A 31 -10.83 -43.63 -14.58
C SER A 31 -10.59 -42.16 -14.95
N GLU A 32 -11.63 -41.46 -15.41
CA GLU A 32 -11.60 -40.02 -15.71
C GLU A 32 -11.65 -39.18 -14.43
N SER A 33 -12.25 -39.64 -13.34
CA SER A 33 -12.25 -38.96 -12.04
C SER A 33 -11.02 -39.26 -11.17
N ARG A 34 -10.04 -40.05 -11.65
CA ARG A 34 -8.68 -40.13 -11.08
C ARG A 34 -7.82 -38.90 -11.42
N LEU A 35 -8.43 -37.72 -11.49
CA LEU A 35 -7.77 -36.44 -11.76
C LEU A 35 -6.90 -35.96 -10.59
N LEU A 36 -7.08 -36.51 -9.38
CA LEU A 36 -6.34 -36.09 -8.19
C LEU A 36 -5.53 -37.26 -7.59
N PRO A 37 -4.20 -37.15 -7.50
CA PRO A 37 -3.34 -38.19 -6.91
C PRO A 37 -3.76 -38.56 -5.47
N ALA A 38 -3.52 -39.80 -5.05
CA ALA A 38 -3.80 -40.24 -3.68
C ALA A 38 -3.13 -39.36 -2.60
N SER A 39 -1.98 -38.75 -2.93
CA SER A 39 -1.27 -37.78 -2.10
C SER A 39 -2.06 -36.49 -1.85
N TYR A 40 -2.97 -36.08 -2.74
CA TYR A 40 -3.83 -34.91 -2.56
C TYR A 40 -4.84 -35.15 -1.43
N PHE A 41 -5.53 -36.28 -1.47
CA PHE A 41 -6.46 -36.68 -0.39
C PHE A 41 -5.73 -36.92 0.93
N LYS A 42 -4.49 -37.40 0.89
CA LYS A 42 -3.63 -37.50 2.08
C LYS A 42 -3.35 -36.12 2.66
N GLY A 43 -3.04 -35.12 1.84
CA GLY A 43 -2.84 -33.73 2.25
C GLY A 43 -4.09 -33.12 2.90
N LEU A 44 -5.27 -33.30 2.28
CA LEU A 44 -6.53 -32.86 2.86
C LEU A 44 -6.85 -33.52 4.20
N ASN A 45 -6.60 -34.83 4.32
CA ASN A 45 -6.81 -35.54 5.58
C ASN A 45 -5.90 -35.01 6.69
N PHE A 46 -4.65 -34.66 6.38
CA PHE A 46 -3.76 -34.02 7.35
C PHE A 46 -4.26 -32.63 7.76
N LEU A 47 -4.83 -31.82 6.85
CA LEU A 47 -5.44 -30.53 7.20
C LEU A 47 -6.66 -30.71 8.12
N LEU A 48 -7.53 -31.68 7.84
CA LEU A 48 -8.70 -31.98 8.66
C LEU A 48 -8.34 -32.45 10.07
N ASN A 49 -7.16 -33.06 10.24
CA ASN A 49 -6.64 -33.50 11.53
C ASN A 49 -5.63 -32.52 12.15
N GLU A 50 -5.66 -31.24 11.74
CA GLU A 50 -4.82 -30.17 12.28
C GLU A 50 -3.31 -30.45 12.21
N GLN A 51 -2.85 -31.18 11.18
CA GLN A 51 -1.45 -31.54 10.92
C GLN A 51 -0.91 -30.83 9.66
N PRO A 52 -0.72 -29.50 9.70
CA PRO A 52 -0.40 -28.73 8.50
C PRO A 52 0.96 -29.09 7.89
N ASP A 53 1.96 -29.49 8.68
CA ASP A 53 3.29 -29.83 8.17
C ASP A 53 3.28 -31.10 7.32
N LYS A 54 2.56 -32.13 7.76
CA LYS A 54 2.38 -33.36 6.98
C LYS A 54 1.48 -33.15 5.77
N ALA A 55 0.53 -32.22 5.87
CA ALA A 55 -0.28 -31.82 4.72
C ALA A 55 0.60 -31.22 3.62
N ILE A 56 1.52 -30.33 4.00
CA ILE A 56 2.48 -29.71 3.07
C ILE A 56 3.34 -30.77 2.40
N GLU A 57 3.90 -31.73 3.14
CA GLU A 57 4.67 -32.83 2.54
C GLU A 57 3.85 -33.62 1.52
N ALA A 58 2.61 -33.98 1.87
CA ALA A 58 1.73 -34.70 0.97
C ALA A 58 1.39 -33.88 -0.30
N PHE A 59 1.16 -32.58 -0.16
CA PHE A 59 0.92 -31.68 -1.29
C PHE A 59 2.17 -31.43 -2.15
N LEU A 60 3.36 -31.37 -1.57
CA LEU A 60 4.61 -31.29 -2.33
C LEU A 60 4.80 -32.52 -3.22
N GLU A 61 4.44 -33.71 -2.74
CA GLU A 61 4.48 -34.92 -3.56
C GLU A 61 3.45 -34.87 -4.71
N VAL A 62 2.27 -34.28 -4.50
CA VAL A 62 1.31 -34.02 -5.60
C VAL A 62 1.92 -33.07 -6.63
N ALA A 63 2.49 -31.95 -6.16
CA ALA A 63 3.05 -30.90 -7.01
C ALA A 63 4.23 -31.38 -7.87
N LYS A 64 5.00 -32.37 -7.38
CA LYS A 64 6.07 -33.04 -8.15
C LYS A 64 5.54 -33.98 -9.23
N VAL A 65 4.47 -34.73 -8.92
CA VAL A 65 3.95 -35.80 -9.80
C VAL A 65 3.01 -35.26 -10.85
N ASN A 66 2.24 -34.21 -10.54
CA ASN A 66 1.37 -33.54 -11.50
C ASN A 66 1.74 -32.05 -11.62
N PRO A 67 2.70 -31.69 -12.49
CA PRO A 67 3.07 -30.30 -12.74
C PRO A 67 1.90 -29.43 -13.22
N GLN A 68 0.78 -30.03 -13.67
CA GLN A 68 -0.37 -29.29 -14.17
C GLN A 68 -1.28 -28.73 -13.06
N THR A 69 -1.07 -29.06 -11.78
CA THR A 69 -1.84 -28.46 -10.68
C THR A 69 -1.29 -27.08 -10.30
N VAL A 70 -1.49 -26.09 -11.17
CA VAL A 70 -0.97 -24.71 -11.04
C VAL A 70 -1.44 -24.07 -9.73
N GLU A 71 -2.71 -24.27 -9.36
CA GLU A 71 -3.34 -23.73 -8.16
C GLU A 71 -2.69 -24.26 -6.88
N LEU A 72 -2.22 -25.52 -6.89
CA LEU A 72 -1.54 -26.10 -5.74
C LEU A 72 -0.16 -25.48 -5.53
N HIS A 73 0.58 -25.20 -6.62
CA HIS A 73 1.87 -24.52 -6.54
C HIS A 73 1.71 -23.10 -5.99
N PHE A 74 0.69 -22.35 -6.43
CA PHE A 74 0.36 -21.04 -5.85
C PHE A 74 0.03 -21.13 -4.36
N ALA A 75 -0.82 -22.09 -3.97
CA ALA A 75 -1.20 -22.27 -2.57
C ALA A 75 0.00 -22.61 -1.67
N LEU A 76 0.90 -23.47 -2.15
CA LEU A 76 2.12 -23.85 -1.43
C LEU A 76 3.12 -22.70 -1.34
N GLY A 77 3.34 -21.96 -2.43
CA GLY A 77 4.21 -20.76 -2.42
C GLY A 77 3.73 -19.72 -1.42
N ASN A 78 2.44 -19.39 -1.45
CA ASN A 78 1.80 -18.48 -0.49
C ASN A 78 1.91 -18.95 0.96
N LEU A 79 1.78 -20.26 1.20
CA LEU A 79 1.95 -20.84 2.53
C LEU A 79 3.40 -20.73 3.02
N PHE A 80 4.39 -20.99 2.16
CA PHE A 80 5.81 -20.79 2.51
C PHE A 80 6.11 -19.34 2.84
N ARG A 81 5.61 -18.37 2.03
CA ARG A 81 5.79 -16.94 2.31
C ARG A 81 5.20 -16.57 3.69
N ARG A 82 3.99 -17.02 4.02
CA ARG A 82 3.33 -16.75 5.31
C ARG A 82 4.07 -17.34 6.51
N ARG A 83 4.75 -18.48 6.34
CA ARG A 83 5.58 -19.13 7.37
C ARG A 83 6.97 -18.51 7.51
N GLY A 84 7.33 -17.53 6.68
CA GLY A 84 8.67 -16.95 6.65
C GLY A 84 9.69 -17.80 5.89
N GLU A 85 9.25 -18.87 5.21
CA GLU A 85 10.07 -19.74 4.37
C GLU A 85 10.24 -19.14 2.97
N VAL A 86 10.69 -17.88 2.91
CA VAL A 86 10.65 -17.02 1.70
C VAL A 86 11.42 -17.64 0.53
N GLU A 87 12.59 -18.24 0.79
CA GLU A 87 13.39 -18.93 -0.24
C GLU A 87 12.63 -20.08 -0.93
N ARG A 88 11.75 -20.78 -0.21
CA ARG A 88 10.93 -21.84 -0.79
C ARG A 88 9.78 -21.25 -1.60
N ALA A 89 9.20 -20.14 -1.15
CA ALA A 89 8.17 -19.42 -1.90
C ALA A 89 8.72 -18.92 -3.25
N ILE A 90 9.88 -18.24 -3.23
CA ILE A 90 10.57 -17.74 -4.42
C ILE A 90 10.77 -18.86 -5.42
N ARG A 91 11.34 -20.01 -5.00
CA ARG A 91 11.54 -21.14 -5.92
C ARG A 91 10.24 -21.67 -6.53
N MET A 92 9.16 -21.74 -5.76
CA MET A 92 7.87 -22.22 -6.26
C MET A 92 7.26 -21.25 -7.27
N HIS A 93 7.18 -19.96 -6.96
CA HIS A 93 6.60 -18.97 -7.86
C HIS A 93 7.51 -18.66 -9.06
N GLN A 94 8.83 -18.75 -8.93
CA GLN A 94 9.76 -18.65 -10.05
C GLN A 94 9.55 -19.78 -11.06
N ASN A 95 9.45 -21.03 -10.58
CA ASN A 95 9.15 -22.17 -11.44
C ASN A 95 7.81 -21.98 -12.18
N LEU A 96 6.81 -21.36 -11.53
CA LEU A 96 5.55 -21.02 -12.20
C LEU A 96 5.74 -19.91 -13.25
N ALA A 97 6.48 -18.85 -12.92
CA ALA A 97 6.68 -17.71 -13.83
C ALA A 97 7.47 -18.09 -15.10
N GLU A 98 8.34 -19.11 -15.02
CA GLU A 98 9.15 -19.61 -16.14
C GLU A 98 8.40 -20.60 -17.06
N ARG A 99 7.20 -21.05 -16.68
CA ARG A 99 6.42 -22.00 -17.48
C ARG A 99 5.79 -21.36 -18.71
N GLU A 100 6.10 -21.90 -19.88
CA GLU A 100 5.53 -21.41 -21.14
C GLU A 100 4.07 -21.80 -21.35
N ASP A 101 3.64 -22.91 -20.76
CA ASP A 101 2.31 -23.53 -20.95
C ASP A 101 1.18 -22.91 -20.11
N LEU A 102 1.50 -21.93 -19.25
CA LEU A 102 0.49 -21.23 -18.46
C LEU A 102 -0.36 -20.27 -19.29
N ALA A 103 -1.65 -20.18 -18.94
CA ALA A 103 -2.51 -19.12 -19.45
C ALA A 103 -1.96 -17.74 -19.04
N GLN A 104 -2.25 -16.71 -19.83
CA GLN A 104 -1.71 -15.37 -19.61
C GLN A 104 -2.04 -14.83 -18.21
N ASP A 105 -3.29 -15.01 -17.75
CA ASP A 105 -3.71 -14.60 -16.40
C ASP A 105 -2.92 -15.32 -15.31
N GLN A 106 -2.64 -16.62 -15.47
CA GLN A 106 -1.82 -17.39 -14.55
C GLN A 106 -0.36 -16.92 -14.56
N LYS A 107 0.18 -16.50 -15.71
CA LYS A 107 1.51 -15.88 -15.79
C LYS A 107 1.56 -14.56 -15.02
N PHE A 108 0.56 -13.70 -15.18
CA PHE A 108 0.48 -12.47 -14.41
C PHE A 108 0.37 -12.73 -12.91
N GLN A 109 -0.42 -13.72 -12.49
CA GLN A 109 -0.50 -14.14 -11.10
C GLN A 109 0.86 -14.66 -10.58
N ALA A 110 1.57 -15.47 -11.37
CA ALA A 110 2.91 -15.98 -11.01
C ALA A 110 3.92 -14.86 -10.82
N LEU A 111 3.92 -13.87 -11.72
CA LEU A 111 4.77 -12.68 -11.61
C LEU A 111 4.43 -11.86 -10.36
N LEU A 112 3.14 -11.65 -10.07
CA LEU A 112 2.69 -10.93 -8.89
C LEU A 112 3.14 -11.60 -7.59
N GLU A 113 2.95 -12.92 -7.50
CA GLU A 113 3.30 -13.70 -6.31
C GLU A 113 4.82 -13.77 -6.10
N LEU A 114 5.59 -13.92 -7.18
CA LEU A 114 7.05 -13.87 -7.13
C LEU A 114 7.57 -12.47 -6.74
N ALA A 115 6.96 -11.41 -7.25
CA ALA A 115 7.31 -10.04 -6.87
C ALA A 115 7.08 -9.78 -5.37
N GLN A 116 5.96 -10.28 -4.82
CA GLN A 116 5.69 -10.23 -3.38
C GLN A 116 6.69 -11.03 -2.56
N ASP A 117 7.14 -12.19 -3.06
CA ASP A 117 8.19 -12.97 -2.39
C ASP A 117 9.52 -12.22 -2.36
N TYR A 118 9.92 -11.58 -3.47
CA TYR A 118 11.12 -10.74 -3.51
C TYR A 118 11.02 -9.54 -2.59
N LEU A 119 9.86 -8.87 -2.54
CA LEU A 119 9.61 -7.79 -1.58
C LEU A 119 9.77 -8.30 -0.14
N LYS A 120 9.21 -9.46 0.17
CA LYS A 120 9.32 -10.07 1.51
C LYS A 120 10.75 -10.47 1.87
N ALA A 121 11.58 -10.80 0.89
CA ALA A 121 13.00 -11.07 1.04
C ALA A 121 13.86 -9.79 1.13
N GLY A 122 13.30 -8.61 0.88
CA GLY A 122 14.04 -7.34 0.79
C GLY A 122 14.81 -7.15 -0.53
N LEU A 123 14.51 -7.96 -1.56
CA LEU A 123 15.10 -7.88 -2.89
C LEU A 123 14.31 -6.86 -3.74
N LEU A 124 14.41 -5.59 -3.38
CA LEU A 124 13.58 -4.51 -3.94
C LEU A 124 13.72 -4.35 -5.45
N ASP A 125 14.94 -4.32 -5.98
CA ASP A 125 15.18 -4.17 -7.43
C ASP A 125 14.46 -5.26 -8.26
N ARG A 126 14.48 -6.51 -7.77
CA ARG A 126 13.83 -7.64 -8.44
C ARG A 126 12.31 -7.57 -8.30
N ALA A 127 11.82 -7.12 -7.15
CA ALA A 127 10.40 -6.91 -6.95
C ALA A 127 9.87 -5.81 -7.89
N GLU A 128 10.58 -4.68 -7.96
CA GLU A 128 10.27 -3.55 -8.86
C GLU A 128 10.16 -4.02 -10.31
N GLU A 129 11.17 -4.75 -10.82
CA GLU A 129 11.18 -5.24 -12.20
C GLU A 129 9.95 -6.10 -12.53
N LEU A 130 9.54 -6.97 -11.60
CA LEU A 130 8.39 -7.85 -11.80
C LEU A 130 7.06 -7.09 -11.68
N PHE A 131 6.92 -6.17 -10.73
CA PHE A 131 5.72 -5.35 -10.62
C PHE A 131 5.54 -4.42 -11.85
N GLN A 132 6.63 -3.89 -12.42
CA GLN A 132 6.55 -3.09 -13.64
C GLN A 132 6.02 -3.87 -14.84
N LYS A 133 6.25 -5.19 -14.91
CA LYS A 133 5.69 -6.07 -15.96
C LYS A 133 4.17 -6.26 -15.86
N LEU A 134 3.54 -5.78 -14.78
CA LEU A 134 2.11 -5.93 -14.50
C LEU A 134 1.28 -4.68 -14.83
N ASP A 135 1.88 -3.61 -15.39
CA ASP A 135 1.21 -2.32 -15.65
C ASP A 135 -0.06 -2.47 -16.54
N ASP A 136 -0.02 -3.39 -17.53
CA ASP A 136 -1.13 -3.68 -18.45
C ASP A 136 -1.86 -5.01 -18.12
N SER A 137 -1.88 -5.40 -16.84
CA SER A 137 -2.50 -6.66 -16.39
C SER A 137 -3.71 -6.44 -15.48
N PRO A 138 -4.55 -7.47 -15.25
CA PRO A 138 -5.59 -7.43 -14.20
C PRO A 138 -5.05 -7.13 -12.79
N HIS A 139 -3.73 -7.26 -12.59
CA HIS A 139 -3.06 -7.01 -11.32
C HIS A 139 -2.36 -5.64 -11.25
N ALA A 140 -2.54 -4.77 -12.25
CA ALA A 140 -1.89 -3.46 -12.33
C ALA A 140 -2.08 -2.62 -11.06
N GLU A 141 -3.31 -2.53 -10.55
CA GLU A 141 -3.57 -1.75 -9.32
C GLU A 141 -2.81 -2.30 -8.11
N THR A 142 -2.75 -3.63 -7.98
CA THR A 142 -2.02 -4.28 -6.88
C THR A 142 -0.52 -4.06 -7.03
N ALA A 143 0.01 -4.17 -8.25
CA ALA A 143 1.41 -3.93 -8.55
C ALA A 143 1.82 -2.48 -8.28
N LEU A 144 1.00 -1.50 -8.69
CA LEU A 144 1.24 -0.08 -8.42
C LEU A 144 1.25 0.24 -6.92
N ARG A 145 0.41 -0.43 -6.12
CA ARG A 145 0.44 -0.27 -4.65
C ARG A 145 1.77 -0.73 -4.05
N PHE A 146 2.29 -1.88 -4.49
CA PHE A 146 3.59 -2.36 -4.04
C PHE A 146 4.75 -1.52 -4.58
N LEU A 147 4.69 -1.06 -5.83
CA LEU A 147 5.68 -0.13 -6.38
C LEU A 147 5.72 1.18 -5.58
N LEU A 148 4.57 1.72 -5.20
CA LEU A 148 4.52 2.91 -4.36
C LEU A 148 5.21 2.68 -3.01
N GLU A 149 4.94 1.54 -2.35
CA GLU A 149 5.62 1.16 -1.10
C GLU A 149 7.15 1.05 -1.28
N ILE A 150 7.61 0.44 -2.38
CA ILE A 150 9.04 0.34 -2.70
C ILE A 150 9.65 1.74 -2.86
N TYR A 151 9.05 2.61 -3.67
CA TYR A 151 9.59 3.94 -3.92
C TYR A 151 9.55 4.86 -2.69
N GLU A 152 8.54 4.71 -1.82
CA GLU A 152 8.50 5.36 -0.51
C GLU A 152 9.65 4.88 0.40
N GLN A 153 9.90 3.56 0.43
CA GLN A 153 10.99 2.97 1.22
C GLN A 153 12.37 3.41 0.74
N GLU A 154 12.58 3.46 -0.58
CA GLU A 154 13.83 3.90 -1.21
C GLU A 154 13.99 5.42 -1.22
N LYS A 155 12.93 6.16 -0.88
CA LYS A 155 12.85 7.63 -0.97
C LYS A 155 13.06 8.15 -2.39
N ASP A 156 12.67 7.35 -3.40
CA ASP A 156 12.58 7.80 -4.78
C ASP A 156 11.25 8.52 -5.01
N TRP A 157 11.20 9.77 -4.54
CA TRP A 157 9.98 10.58 -4.57
C TRP A 157 9.47 10.86 -5.99
N HIS A 158 10.35 10.88 -6.99
CA HIS A 158 9.92 11.09 -8.38
C HIS A 158 9.13 9.88 -8.88
N LYS A 159 9.66 8.67 -8.70
CA LYS A 159 8.94 7.44 -9.07
C LYS A 159 7.68 7.25 -8.23
N ALA A 160 7.70 7.61 -6.94
CA ALA A 160 6.53 7.58 -6.07
C ALA A 160 5.39 8.49 -6.57
N ILE A 161 5.70 9.73 -6.99
CA ILE A 161 4.71 10.66 -7.55
C ILE A 161 4.07 10.08 -8.80
N ILE A 162 4.87 9.65 -9.78
CA ILE A 162 4.38 9.07 -11.04
C ILE A 162 3.48 7.85 -10.77
N THR A 163 3.88 7.00 -9.81
CA THR A 163 3.13 5.79 -9.45
C THR A 163 1.82 6.12 -8.74
N ALA A 164 1.83 7.11 -7.83
CA ALA A 164 0.64 7.58 -7.14
C ALA A 164 -0.37 8.22 -8.10
N GLU A 165 0.09 8.97 -9.10
CA GLU A 165 -0.77 9.54 -10.16
C GLU A 165 -1.42 8.46 -11.00
N LYS A 166 -0.64 7.44 -11.44
CA LYS A 166 -1.19 6.26 -12.13
C LYS A 166 -2.23 5.54 -11.28
N LEU A 167 -1.95 5.35 -9.99
CA LEU A 167 -2.84 4.66 -9.05
C LEU A 167 -4.11 5.47 -8.76
N GLU A 168 -4.04 6.81 -8.73
CA GLU A 168 -5.20 7.70 -8.61
C GLU A 168 -6.16 7.50 -9.79
N VAL A 169 -5.62 7.47 -11.02
CA VAL A 169 -6.42 7.24 -12.24
C VAL A 169 -7.08 5.85 -12.23
N LEU A 170 -6.34 4.81 -11.84
CA LEU A 170 -6.83 3.44 -11.89
C LEU A 170 -7.83 3.12 -10.77
N SER A 171 -7.55 3.54 -9.53
CA SER A 171 -8.37 3.20 -8.36
C SER A 171 -9.50 4.20 -8.08
N GLY A 172 -9.45 5.39 -8.68
CA GLY A 172 -10.39 6.49 -8.42
C GLY A 172 -10.26 7.12 -7.02
N ARG A 173 -9.33 6.64 -6.19
CA ARG A 173 -9.00 7.23 -4.88
C ARG A 173 -8.00 8.35 -5.09
N SER A 174 -8.21 9.49 -4.43
CA SER A 174 -7.24 10.58 -4.47
C SER A 174 -5.98 10.28 -3.64
N PHE A 175 -4.83 10.62 -4.22
CA PHE A 175 -3.48 10.61 -3.65
C PHE A 175 -2.86 12.01 -3.55
N GLN A 176 -3.66 13.07 -3.72
CA GLN A 176 -3.18 14.46 -3.68
C GLN A 176 -2.40 14.80 -2.40
N LYS A 177 -2.80 14.23 -1.25
CA LYS A 177 -2.14 14.46 0.04
C LYS A 177 -0.77 13.78 0.07
N GLU A 178 -0.71 12.53 -0.36
CA GLU A 178 0.51 11.72 -0.45
C GLU A 178 1.51 12.39 -1.41
N ILE A 179 1.06 12.73 -2.63
CA ILE A 179 1.85 13.45 -3.65
C ILE A 179 2.40 14.77 -3.10
N ALA A 180 1.57 15.57 -2.45
CA ALA A 180 2.02 16.83 -1.85
C ALA A 180 3.09 16.61 -0.76
N ASN A 181 3.01 15.51 0.00
CA ASN A 181 4.03 15.16 0.98
C ASN A 181 5.35 14.70 0.32
N PHE A 182 5.30 13.98 -0.81
CA PHE A 182 6.51 13.62 -1.57
C PHE A 182 7.25 14.86 -2.08
N TYR A 183 6.52 15.85 -2.60
CA TYR A 183 7.10 17.15 -2.94
C TYR A 183 7.69 17.87 -1.72
N CYS A 184 7.06 17.78 -0.55
CA CYS A 184 7.63 18.32 0.69
C CYS A 184 8.93 17.60 1.11
N GLU A 185 9.05 16.28 0.89
CA GLU A 185 10.30 15.54 1.13
C GLU A 185 11.42 16.00 0.21
N MET A 186 11.11 16.20 -1.09
CA MET A 186 12.06 16.72 -2.06
C MET A 186 12.52 18.14 -1.69
N ALA A 187 11.58 19.02 -1.34
CA ALA A 187 11.91 20.35 -0.84
C ALA A 187 12.80 20.30 0.40
N ALA A 188 12.45 19.46 1.38
CA ALA A 188 13.25 19.30 2.59
C ALA A 188 14.67 18.81 2.30
N ARG A 189 14.85 17.89 1.34
CA ARG A 189 16.16 17.40 0.91
C ARG A 189 17.01 18.51 0.28
N GLU A 190 16.43 19.36 -0.57
CA GLU A 190 17.14 20.50 -1.16
C GLU A 190 17.48 21.57 -0.11
N LEU A 191 16.58 21.85 0.83
CA LEU A 191 16.85 22.74 1.96
C LEU A 191 18.00 22.24 2.84
N MET A 192 18.07 20.93 3.13
CA MET A 192 19.21 20.33 3.84
C MET A 192 20.54 20.49 3.09
N GLN A 193 20.50 20.57 1.76
CA GLN A 193 21.67 20.82 0.92
C GLN A 193 21.93 22.31 0.68
N SER A 194 21.23 23.21 1.39
CA SER A 194 21.31 24.67 1.23
C SER A 194 21.01 25.14 -0.20
N ARG A 195 20.02 24.49 -0.83
CA ARG A 195 19.52 24.75 -2.20
C ARG A 195 18.07 25.27 -2.19
N PRO A 196 17.83 26.49 -1.70
CA PRO A 196 16.48 27.03 -1.57
C PRO A 196 15.82 27.36 -2.92
N ALA A 197 16.62 27.62 -3.96
CA ALA A 197 16.10 27.89 -5.30
C ALA A 197 15.42 26.65 -5.90
N GLU A 198 15.99 25.48 -5.64
CA GLU A 198 15.49 24.16 -6.03
C GLU A 198 14.36 23.68 -5.12
N ALA A 199 14.37 24.03 -3.84
CA ALA A 199 13.29 23.67 -2.91
C ALA A 199 11.97 24.38 -3.21
N ARG A 200 12.02 25.67 -3.59
CA ARG A 200 10.83 26.50 -3.81
C ARG A 200 9.83 25.94 -4.85
N PRO A 201 10.23 25.45 -6.04
CA PRO A 201 9.29 24.85 -6.98
C PRO A 201 8.63 23.59 -6.41
N HIS A 202 9.35 22.75 -5.65
CA HIS A 202 8.74 21.59 -5.01
C HIS A 202 7.65 21.99 -3.99
N LEU A 203 7.87 23.04 -3.20
CA LEU A 203 6.85 23.54 -2.29
C LEU A 203 5.63 24.13 -3.03
N ALA A 204 5.86 24.74 -4.19
CA ALA A 204 4.77 25.22 -5.05
C ALA A 204 3.94 24.06 -5.60
N GLU A 205 4.58 23.00 -6.08
CA GLU A 205 3.90 21.78 -6.53
C GLU A 205 3.11 21.12 -5.40
N ALA A 206 3.68 21.02 -4.19
CA ALA A 206 2.97 20.49 -3.04
C ALA A 206 1.64 21.23 -2.76
N LEU A 207 1.64 22.56 -2.84
CA LEU A 207 0.45 23.38 -2.65
C LEU A 207 -0.51 23.36 -3.86
N ALA A 208 0.01 23.13 -5.06
CA ALA A 208 -0.79 22.97 -6.27
C ALA A 208 -1.59 21.66 -6.24
N HIS A 209 -0.95 20.54 -5.87
CA HIS A 209 -1.60 19.25 -5.70
C HIS A 209 -2.52 19.23 -4.49
N HIS A 210 -2.10 19.81 -3.36
CA HIS A 210 -2.92 19.87 -2.16
C HIS A 210 -2.85 21.24 -1.46
N ARG A 211 -3.87 22.07 -1.72
CA ARG A 211 -3.99 23.41 -1.13
C ARG A 211 -3.99 23.44 0.41
N LEU A 212 -4.42 22.36 1.07
CA LEU A 212 -4.42 22.25 2.54
C LEU A 212 -3.13 21.64 3.10
N CYS A 213 -2.07 21.50 2.29
CA CYS A 213 -0.78 21.00 2.75
C CYS A 213 -0.09 22.01 3.69
N VAL A 214 -0.32 21.85 4.99
CA VAL A 214 0.29 22.65 6.05
C VAL A 214 1.81 22.57 6.01
N ARG A 215 2.35 21.36 5.85
CA ARG A 215 3.80 21.11 5.84
C ARG A 215 4.52 21.94 4.78
N ALA A 216 3.92 22.13 3.60
CA ALA A 216 4.49 22.95 2.55
C ALA A 216 4.65 24.42 2.98
N ASN A 217 3.66 25.01 3.64
CA ASN A 217 3.76 26.38 4.15
C ASN A 217 4.67 26.50 5.38
N MET A 218 4.78 25.45 6.21
CA MET A 218 5.76 25.42 7.30
C MET A 218 7.19 25.49 6.74
N LEU A 219 7.52 24.62 5.78
CA LEU A 219 8.82 24.59 5.11
C LEU A 219 9.09 25.87 4.32
N LEU A 220 8.08 26.40 3.62
CA LEU A 220 8.19 27.66 2.89
C LEU A 220 8.54 28.80 3.85
N GLY A 221 7.84 28.92 4.97
CA GLY A 221 8.12 29.99 5.94
C GLY A 221 9.49 29.85 6.59
N ASP A 222 9.93 28.63 6.91
CA ASP A 222 11.28 28.38 7.42
C ASP A 222 12.35 28.77 6.39
N MET A 223 12.16 28.39 5.12
CA MET A 223 13.06 28.75 4.02
C MET A 223 13.14 30.28 3.84
N GLU A 224 12.00 30.99 3.82
CA GLU A 224 11.99 32.45 3.67
C GLU A 224 12.67 33.15 4.84
N ARG A 225 12.47 32.67 6.06
CA ARG A 225 13.15 33.19 7.26
C ARG A 225 14.66 33.07 7.11
N ASP A 226 15.15 31.90 6.69
CA ASP A 226 16.58 31.62 6.56
C ASP A 226 17.23 32.44 5.42
N LEU A 227 16.44 32.84 4.42
CA LEU A 227 16.83 33.78 3.38
C LEU A 227 16.78 35.26 3.81
N GLY A 228 16.32 35.56 5.03
CA GLY A 228 16.13 36.92 5.54
C GLY A 228 14.84 37.60 5.09
N ASN A 229 13.94 36.88 4.43
CA ASN A 229 12.65 37.40 3.94
C ASN A 229 11.56 37.28 5.03
N GLY A 230 11.69 38.01 6.14
CA GLY A 230 10.78 37.93 7.29
C GLY A 230 9.30 38.07 6.95
N GLN A 231 8.94 39.03 6.10
CA GLN A 231 7.56 39.24 5.65
C GLN A 231 6.99 38.05 4.85
N ALA A 232 7.80 37.43 4.00
CA ALA A 232 7.38 36.26 3.25
C ALA A 232 7.23 35.02 4.16
N ALA A 233 8.08 34.90 5.18
CA ALA A 233 7.98 33.86 6.20
C ALA A 233 6.67 33.97 7.00
N ILE A 234 6.36 35.17 7.49
CA ILE A 234 5.11 35.46 8.20
C ILE A 234 3.90 35.12 7.33
N ALA A 235 3.90 35.56 6.07
CA ALA A 235 2.81 35.29 5.14
C ALA A 235 2.60 33.79 4.88
N ALA A 236 3.68 33.01 4.77
CA ALA A 236 3.60 31.56 4.59
C ALA A 236 2.99 30.87 5.84
N TRP A 237 3.48 31.19 7.04
CA TRP A 237 2.95 30.60 8.27
C TRP A 237 1.52 31.03 8.58
N GLN A 238 1.12 32.27 8.24
CA GLN A 238 -0.27 32.72 8.42
C GLN A 238 -1.27 31.93 7.57
N ARG A 239 -0.87 31.41 6.40
CA ARG A 239 -1.75 30.57 5.57
C ARG A 239 -2.20 29.30 6.29
N ILE A 240 -1.45 28.84 7.30
CA ILE A 240 -1.78 27.65 8.07
C ILE A 240 -3.14 27.79 8.78
N GLU A 241 -3.55 29.00 9.18
CA GLU A 241 -4.89 29.25 9.75
C GLU A 241 -5.98 28.76 8.80
N SER A 242 -5.85 29.05 7.50
CA SER A 242 -6.83 28.63 6.49
C SER A 242 -6.72 27.17 6.06
N GLN A 243 -5.54 26.54 6.27
CA GLN A 243 -5.30 25.15 5.88
C GLN A 243 -5.74 24.18 6.97
N ASN A 244 -5.24 24.38 8.19
CA ASN A 244 -5.64 23.66 9.39
C ASN A 244 -5.15 24.40 10.66
N PRO A 245 -6.05 25.07 11.40
CA PRO A 245 -5.70 25.82 12.61
C PRO A 245 -5.02 25.01 13.70
N ALA A 246 -5.20 23.68 13.76
CA ALA A 246 -4.60 22.84 14.79
C ALA A 246 -3.06 22.84 14.74
N TYR A 247 -2.47 23.25 13.61
CA TYR A 247 -1.03 23.32 13.42
C TYR A 247 -0.44 24.71 13.68
N LEU A 248 -1.26 25.72 14.02
CA LEU A 248 -0.79 27.08 14.30
C LEU A 248 0.21 27.12 15.47
N SER A 249 0.01 26.27 16.49
CA SER A 249 0.94 26.19 17.62
C SER A 249 2.36 25.79 17.20
N LEU A 250 2.52 24.98 16.14
CA LEU A 250 3.82 24.53 15.67
C LEU A 250 4.66 25.66 15.03
N VAL A 251 4.03 26.75 14.60
CA VAL A 251 4.69 27.91 13.99
C VAL A 251 4.58 29.18 14.82
N ALA A 252 3.85 29.16 15.94
CA ALA A 252 3.51 30.35 16.70
C ALA A 252 4.75 31.08 17.25
N GLU A 253 5.72 30.34 17.79
CA GLU A 253 6.99 30.93 18.26
C GLU A 253 7.78 31.54 17.10
N ARG A 254 7.80 30.87 15.95
CA ARG A 254 8.50 31.34 14.73
C ARG A 254 7.88 32.63 14.21
N LEU A 255 6.55 32.71 14.18
CA LEU A 255 5.79 33.92 13.86
C LEU A 255 6.17 35.06 14.82
N LEU A 256 6.11 34.83 16.13
CA LEU A 256 6.42 35.86 17.12
C LEU A 256 7.86 36.38 16.98
N ASN A 257 8.81 35.49 16.75
CA ASN A 257 10.21 35.85 16.54
C ASN A 257 10.43 36.62 15.22
N ALA A 258 9.73 36.26 14.14
CA ALA A 258 9.78 37.03 12.90
C ALA A 258 9.21 38.45 13.08
N TYR A 259 8.07 38.61 13.77
CA TYR A 259 7.52 39.91 14.12
C TYR A 259 8.46 40.74 15.01
N ARG A 260 9.17 40.11 15.96
CA ARG A 260 10.20 40.77 16.77
C ARG A 260 11.38 41.25 15.91
N GLY A 261 11.86 40.42 14.99
CA GLY A 261 12.94 40.76 14.06
C GLY A 261 12.59 41.96 13.16
N ASP A 262 11.31 42.05 12.77
CA ASP A 262 10.78 43.17 11.99
C ASP A 262 10.44 44.43 12.84
N GLY A 263 10.73 44.42 14.14
CA GLY A 263 10.46 45.54 15.04
C GLY A 263 8.97 45.74 15.40
N ARG A 264 8.14 44.71 15.17
CA ARG A 264 6.67 44.73 15.36
C ARG A 264 6.19 43.66 16.35
N PRO A 265 6.79 43.53 17.56
CA PRO A 265 6.48 42.45 18.50
C PRO A 265 5.02 42.45 18.99
N GLU A 266 4.43 43.64 19.21
CA GLU A 266 3.05 43.78 19.65
C GLU A 266 2.04 43.26 18.61
N GLU A 267 2.32 43.47 17.33
CA GLU A 267 1.46 42.96 16.25
C GLU A 267 1.49 41.42 16.20
N GLY A 268 2.68 40.82 16.36
CA GLY A 268 2.83 39.37 16.44
C GLY A 268 2.10 38.79 17.65
N LEU A 269 2.22 39.42 18.82
CA LEU A 269 1.51 38.96 20.03
C LEU A 269 -0.01 39.08 19.89
N ASN A 270 -0.51 40.18 19.32
CA ASN A 270 -1.94 40.36 19.08
C ASN A 270 -2.49 39.37 18.06
N LEU A 271 -1.72 39.01 17.02
CA LEU A 271 -2.08 37.95 16.09
C LEU A 271 -2.26 36.60 16.81
N LEU A 272 -1.30 36.22 17.65
CA LEU A 272 -1.36 34.94 18.38
C LEU A 272 -2.51 34.91 19.41
N ARG A 273 -2.80 36.04 20.08
CA ARG A 273 -4.00 36.17 20.92
C ARG A 273 -5.28 35.94 20.10
N GLY A 274 -5.37 36.56 18.92
CA GLY A 274 -6.50 36.34 18.01
C GLY A 274 -6.64 34.88 17.56
N PHE A 275 -5.53 34.18 17.33
CA PHE A 275 -5.56 32.73 17.08
C PHE A 275 -6.06 31.94 18.28
N LEU A 276 -5.58 32.25 19.49
CA LEU A 276 -5.98 31.56 20.72
C LEU A 276 -7.47 31.75 21.05
N GLU A 277 -8.01 32.96 20.83
CA GLU A 277 -9.43 33.26 21.03
C GLU A 277 -10.33 32.45 20.08
N LYS A 278 -9.90 32.28 18.83
CA LYS A 278 -10.64 31.51 17.82
C LYS A 278 -10.45 29.99 17.95
N TYR A 279 -9.24 29.56 18.31
CA TYR A 279 -8.81 28.17 18.27
C TYR A 279 -8.14 27.80 19.60
N ALA A 280 -8.91 27.16 20.48
CA ALA A 280 -8.40 26.71 21.77
C ALA A 280 -7.25 25.71 21.58
N SER A 281 -6.06 26.06 22.07
CA SER A 281 -4.87 25.21 22.05
C SER A 281 -4.03 25.49 23.30
N LEU A 282 -3.66 24.43 24.03
CA LEU A 282 -2.85 24.54 25.25
C LEU A 282 -1.44 25.03 24.93
N ASP A 283 -0.83 24.54 23.85
CA ASP A 283 0.51 24.95 23.42
C ASP A 283 0.53 26.43 23.02
N LEU A 284 -0.52 26.88 22.32
CA LEU A 284 -0.65 28.28 21.95
C LEU A 284 -0.92 29.15 23.19
N LEU A 285 -1.73 28.67 24.14
CA LEU A 285 -1.99 29.37 25.40
C LEU A 285 -0.70 29.59 26.19
N ASP A 286 0.12 28.56 26.37
CA ASP A 286 1.39 28.68 27.12
C ASP A 286 2.31 29.71 26.46
N LEU A 287 2.50 29.63 25.14
CA LEU A 287 3.32 30.60 24.41
C LEU A 287 2.80 32.03 24.54
N VAL A 288 1.49 32.24 24.32
CA VAL A 288 0.87 33.57 24.41
C VAL A 288 0.91 34.11 25.84
N TYR A 289 0.76 33.24 26.83
CA TYR A 289 0.90 33.57 28.25
C TYR A 289 2.32 34.05 28.56
N GLN A 290 3.35 33.28 28.21
CA GLN A 290 4.75 33.64 28.45
C GLN A 290 5.13 34.94 27.71
N ALA A 291 4.70 35.08 26.46
CA ALA A 291 4.94 36.28 25.67
C ALA A 291 4.23 37.51 26.25
N THR A 292 2.99 37.36 26.75
CA THR A 292 2.26 38.43 27.42
C THR A 292 2.88 38.79 28.76
N LEU A 293 3.34 37.80 29.53
CA LEU A 293 4.02 38.03 30.80
C LEU A 293 5.27 38.88 30.61
N ALA A 294 6.07 38.57 29.59
CA ALA A 294 7.28 39.31 29.26
C ALA A 294 6.99 40.74 28.75
N ALA A 295 5.93 40.93 27.96
CA ALA A 295 5.62 42.22 27.33
C ALA A 295 4.80 43.16 28.23
N SER A 296 3.83 42.63 28.99
CA SER A 296 2.79 43.41 29.68
C SER A 296 2.66 43.09 31.18
N GLY A 297 3.45 42.14 31.70
CA GLY A 297 3.47 41.77 33.11
C GLY A 297 2.41 40.74 33.53
N SER A 298 2.47 40.33 34.80
CA SER A 298 1.73 39.18 35.34
C SER A 298 0.22 39.36 35.35
N GLN A 299 -0.26 40.59 35.53
CA GLN A 299 -1.69 40.87 35.62
C GLN A 299 -2.42 40.63 34.29
N GLU A 300 -1.82 41.06 33.16
CA GLU A 300 -2.39 40.82 31.83
C GLU A 300 -2.27 39.35 31.42
N ALA A 301 -1.15 38.70 31.73
CA ALA A 301 -0.98 37.28 31.44
C ALA A 301 -2.03 36.43 32.16
N TYR A 302 -2.32 36.73 33.43
CA TYR A 302 -3.32 36.01 34.21
C TYR A 302 -4.75 36.10 33.63
N ARG A 303 -5.09 37.17 32.89
CA ARG A 303 -6.39 37.31 32.25
C ARG A 303 -6.63 36.28 31.13
N LEU A 304 -5.58 35.73 30.55
CA LEU A 304 -5.68 34.74 29.47
C LEU A 304 -6.12 33.35 29.95
N VAL A 305 -6.02 33.09 31.27
CA VAL A 305 -6.28 31.76 31.87
C VAL A 305 -7.51 31.81 32.80
N ARG A 306 -8.25 32.93 32.81
CA ARG A 306 -9.44 33.13 33.63
C ARG A 306 -10.71 33.02 32.80
#